data_AF-A0A0Q4DKQ8-F1
#
_entry.id   AF-A0A0Q4DKQ8-F1
#
_cell.length_a   1.000
_cell.length_b   1.000
_cell.length_c   1.000
_cell.angle_alpha   90.00
_cell.angle_beta   90.00
_cell.angle_gamma   90.00
#
_symmetry.space_group_name_H-M   'P 1'
#
loop_
_entity.id
_entity.type
_entity.pdbx_description
1 polymer ?
#
loop_
_entity_poly.entity_id
_entity_poly.type
_entity_poly.pdbx_seq_one_letter_code
_entity_poly.pdbx_strand_id
1 'polypeptide(L)'
;MDGGARLIALLLAVAAPQAISIHQRWGAFRDEAPTRCYAISRPVRGRTGTPFASVGSWPGAGARGQVHVRLSRPRSDRAQVVLAIGERRFELKAGRIDAWSPDPATDRAIVAAMRGGRSMSVESVGENGAPFVDVYALAGAATAIDAAALGCL
;
A
#
# COMPACT_ATOMS: atom_id res chain seq x y z
N MET A 1 -26.21 -50.82 -13.35
CA MET A 1 -25.28 -50.29 -12.35
C MET A 1 -24.20 -49.56 -13.14
N ASP A 2 -24.26 -48.25 -13.27
CA ASP A 2 -23.09 -47.46 -13.69
C ASP A 2 -23.19 -46.09 -13.03
N GLY A 3 -22.26 -45.86 -12.10
CA GLY A 3 -22.22 -44.71 -11.23
C GLY A 3 -21.70 -43.49 -11.98
N GLY A 4 -22.57 -42.49 -12.15
CA GLY A 4 -22.18 -41.17 -12.64
C GLY A 4 -21.36 -40.43 -11.59
N ALA A 5 -20.04 -40.35 -11.80
CA ALA A 5 -19.17 -39.49 -11.01
C ALA A 5 -19.52 -38.01 -11.29
N ARG A 6 -20.14 -37.34 -10.31
CA ARG A 6 -20.37 -35.90 -10.35
C ARG A 6 -19.08 -35.18 -9.93
N LEU A 7 -18.40 -34.53 -10.87
CA LEU A 7 -17.38 -33.54 -10.55
C LEU A 7 -18.05 -32.33 -9.88
N ILE A 8 -17.76 -32.10 -8.60
CA ILE A 8 -18.11 -30.87 -7.90
C ILE A 8 -16.94 -29.91 -8.08
N ALA A 9 -17.12 -28.87 -8.90
CA ALA A 9 -16.16 -27.77 -9.00
C ALA A 9 -16.30 -26.88 -7.76
N LEU A 10 -15.25 -26.81 -6.94
CA LEU A 10 -15.19 -25.91 -5.79
C LEU A 10 -14.86 -24.49 -6.28
N LEU A 11 -15.87 -23.62 -6.36
CA LEU A 11 -15.66 -22.19 -6.60
C LEU A 11 -15.12 -21.55 -5.33
N LEU A 12 -13.83 -21.22 -5.30
CA LEU A 12 -13.26 -20.37 -4.27
C LEU A 12 -13.77 -18.93 -4.49
N ALA A 13 -14.77 -18.51 -3.72
CA ALA A 13 -15.19 -17.12 -3.70
C ALA A 13 -14.08 -16.26 -3.07
N VAL A 14 -13.35 -15.50 -3.88
CA VAL A 14 -12.44 -14.47 -3.37
C VAL A 14 -13.31 -13.30 -2.91
N ALA A 15 -13.40 -13.09 -1.60
CA ALA A 15 -14.11 -11.96 -1.04
C ALA A 15 -13.44 -10.65 -1.50
N ALA A 16 -14.22 -9.76 -2.13
CA ALA A 16 -13.73 -8.44 -2.49
C ALA A 16 -13.51 -7.57 -1.24
N PRO A 17 -12.58 -6.61 -1.26
CA PRO A 17 -12.39 -5.68 -0.15
C PRO A 17 -13.68 -4.90 0.13
N GLN A 18 -14.06 -4.84 1.40
CA GLN A 18 -15.17 -4.02 1.89
C GLN A 18 -14.70 -2.57 2.00
N ALA A 19 -15.41 -1.63 1.39
CA ALA A 19 -15.13 -0.20 1.57
C ALA A 19 -15.60 0.27 2.96
N ILE A 20 -14.70 0.88 3.71
CA ILE A 20 -15.01 1.52 5.00
C ILE A 20 -15.40 2.98 4.75
N SER A 21 -14.55 3.72 4.05
CA SER A 21 -14.76 5.14 3.76
C SER A 21 -13.85 5.64 2.64
N ILE A 22 -14.19 6.80 2.08
CA ILE A 22 -13.34 7.51 1.10
C ILE A 22 -13.20 8.96 1.55
N HIS A 23 -11.95 9.42 1.61
CA HIS A 23 -11.56 10.76 2.03
C HIS A 23 -10.63 11.37 0.98
N GLN A 24 -11.18 12.27 0.15
CA GLN A 24 -10.42 12.94 -0.90
C GLN A 24 -9.75 11.95 -1.86
N ARG A 25 -8.43 11.76 -1.74
CA ARG A 25 -7.65 10.85 -2.60
C ARG A 25 -7.35 9.50 -1.95
N TRP A 26 -7.76 9.29 -0.71
CA TRP A 26 -7.49 8.08 0.05
C TRP A 26 -8.79 7.33 0.36
N GLY A 27 -8.77 6.01 0.20
CA GLY A 27 -9.86 5.13 0.64
C GLY A 27 -9.39 4.22 1.76
N ALA A 28 -10.30 3.86 2.67
CA ALA A 28 -10.10 2.88 3.71
C ALA A 28 -10.93 1.62 3.38
N PHE A 29 -10.31 0.45 3.51
CA PHE A 29 -10.91 -0.84 3.16
C PHE A 29 -10.60 -1.91 4.20
N ARG A 30 -11.39 -2.98 4.20
CA ARG A 30 -11.19 -4.21 4.98
C ARG A 30 -11.23 -5.43 4.07
N ASP A 31 -10.21 -6.27 4.18
CA ASP A 31 -10.20 -7.64 3.67
C ASP A 31 -10.56 -8.58 4.83
N GLU A 32 -11.34 -9.63 4.57
CA GLU A 32 -11.77 -10.57 5.63
C GLU A 32 -10.78 -11.72 5.83
N ALA A 33 -10.13 -12.21 4.76
CA ALA A 33 -9.30 -13.42 4.80
C ALA A 33 -8.02 -13.27 3.95
N PRO A 34 -6.84 -13.04 4.57
CA PRO A 34 -6.66 -12.74 5.99
C PRO A 34 -7.25 -11.37 6.36
N THR A 35 -7.65 -11.21 7.63
CA THR A 35 -8.18 -9.92 8.10
C THR A 35 -7.12 -8.84 7.97
N ARG A 36 -7.42 -7.80 7.20
CA ARG A 36 -6.54 -6.65 6.99
C ARG A 36 -7.38 -5.40 6.77
N CYS A 37 -7.03 -4.31 7.44
CA CYS A 37 -7.64 -3.02 7.19
C CYS A 37 -6.58 -2.03 6.75
N TYR A 38 -6.84 -1.30 5.68
CA TYR A 38 -5.81 -0.49 5.05
C TYR A 38 -6.37 0.77 4.42
N ALA A 39 -5.58 1.84 4.52
CA ALA A 39 -5.76 3.04 3.72
C ALA A 39 -4.94 2.92 2.44
N ILE A 40 -5.47 3.36 1.30
CA ILE A 40 -4.80 3.27 0.00
C ILE A 40 -5.08 4.48 -0.88
N SER A 41 -4.08 4.89 -1.67
CA SER A 41 -4.21 5.92 -2.69
C SER A 41 -3.39 5.60 -3.94
N ARG A 42 -3.86 6.09 -5.08
CA ARG A 42 -3.09 6.13 -6.34
C ARG A 42 -2.32 7.44 -6.43
N PRO A 43 -1.13 7.45 -7.06
CA PRO A 43 -0.37 8.69 -7.18
C PRO A 43 -1.08 9.70 -8.11
N VAL A 44 -0.89 10.98 -7.84
CA VAL A 44 -1.29 12.09 -8.72
C VAL A 44 -0.36 12.23 -9.92
N ARG A 45 0.92 11.81 -9.80
CA ARG A 45 1.94 11.79 -10.87
C ARG A 45 2.72 10.47 -10.83
N GLY A 46 3.06 9.90 -11.99
CA GLY A 46 3.67 8.56 -12.08
C GLY A 46 2.59 7.47 -12.13
N ARG A 47 1.66 7.57 -13.09
CA ARG A 47 0.49 6.66 -13.20
C ARG A 47 0.69 5.48 -14.16
N THR A 48 1.90 5.27 -14.67
CA THR A 48 2.20 4.08 -15.49
C THR A 48 1.99 2.82 -14.64
N GLY A 49 1.37 1.78 -15.20
CA GLY A 49 1.05 0.55 -14.45
C GLY A 49 -0.11 0.74 -13.45
N THR A 50 -0.01 0.09 -12.29
CA THR A 50 -1.01 0.18 -11.20
C THR A 50 -0.39 0.55 -9.85
N PRO A 51 0.35 1.67 -9.77
CA PRO A 51 1.02 2.10 -8.56
C PRO A 51 0.03 2.51 -7.48
N PHE A 52 0.43 2.30 -6.23
CA PHE A 52 -0.31 2.74 -5.06
C PHE A 52 0.63 2.95 -3.87
N ALA A 53 0.16 3.74 -2.91
CA ALA A 53 0.68 3.76 -1.55
C ALA A 53 -0.43 3.29 -0.61
N SER A 54 -0.05 2.46 0.36
CA SER A 54 -0.97 1.91 1.34
C SER A 54 -0.36 1.87 2.74
N VAL A 55 -1.24 2.01 3.74
CA VAL A 55 -0.91 1.88 5.16
C VAL A 55 -1.88 0.87 5.75
N GLY A 56 -1.38 -0.30 6.13
CA GLY A 56 -2.18 -1.46 6.53
C GLY A 56 -1.99 -1.90 7.97
N SER A 57 -3.05 -2.44 8.56
CA SER A 57 -3.04 -3.15 9.83
C SER A 57 -3.46 -4.60 9.61
N TRP A 58 -2.72 -5.52 10.20
CA TRP A 58 -2.87 -6.96 10.08
C TRP A 58 -3.00 -7.57 11.48
N PRO A 59 -4.23 -7.67 12.04
CA PRO A 59 -4.43 -8.14 13.41
C PRO A 59 -3.81 -9.52 13.69
N GLY A 60 -3.99 -10.47 12.77
CA GLY A 60 -3.45 -11.82 12.92
C GLY A 60 -1.92 -11.91 12.90
N ALA A 61 -1.22 -10.90 12.36
CA ALA A 61 0.23 -10.83 12.33
C ALA A 61 0.80 -9.79 13.33
N GLY A 62 -0.05 -9.11 14.10
CA GLY A 62 0.35 -8.04 15.02
C GLY A 62 0.94 -6.78 14.37
N ALA A 63 0.95 -6.69 13.03
CA ALA A 63 1.51 -5.55 12.31
C ALA A 63 0.46 -4.41 12.25
N ARG A 64 0.86 -3.19 12.58
CA ARG A 64 -0.02 -2.01 12.58
C ARG A 64 0.66 -0.86 11.86
N GLY A 65 -0.08 -0.20 10.97
CA GLY A 65 0.42 0.96 10.22
C GLY A 65 1.55 0.65 9.24
N GLN A 66 1.64 -0.60 8.76
CA GLN A 66 2.66 -1.03 7.81
C GLN A 66 2.53 -0.25 6.50
N VAL A 67 3.60 0.43 6.10
CA VAL A 67 3.68 1.15 4.83
C VAL A 67 4.10 0.20 3.72
N HIS A 68 3.30 0.16 2.66
CA HIS A 68 3.57 -0.59 1.44
C HIS A 68 3.27 0.27 0.22
N VAL A 69 4.24 0.38 -0.68
CA VAL A 69 4.11 1.06 -1.96
C VAL A 69 4.34 0.08 -3.11
N ARG A 70 3.52 0.22 -4.16
CA ARG A 70 3.77 -0.36 -5.48
C ARG A 70 4.23 0.74 -6.42
N LEU A 71 5.39 0.53 -7.03
CA LEU A 71 6.05 1.47 -7.93
C LEU A 71 5.34 1.50 -9.28
N SER A 72 5.41 2.65 -9.97
CA SER A 72 4.84 2.80 -11.33
C SER A 72 5.62 2.04 -12.40
N ARG A 73 6.87 1.69 -12.11
CA ARG A 73 7.78 0.95 -12.99
C ARG A 73 8.72 0.05 -12.18
N PRO A 74 9.14 -1.10 -12.72
CA PRO A 74 10.18 -1.90 -12.12
C PRO A 74 11.46 -1.09 -11.87
N ARG A 75 12.03 -1.21 -10.68
CA ARG A 75 13.34 -0.60 -10.36
C ARG A 75 14.48 -1.48 -10.87
N SER A 76 15.64 -0.86 -11.12
CA SER A 76 16.88 -1.60 -11.34
C SER A 76 17.35 -2.30 -10.04
N ASP A 77 18.03 -3.44 -10.15
CA ASP A 77 18.35 -4.33 -9.02
C ASP A 77 19.08 -3.65 -7.85
N ARG A 78 19.91 -2.65 -8.13
CA ARG A 78 20.70 -1.91 -7.12
C ARG A 78 20.12 -0.55 -6.76
N ALA A 79 19.06 -0.10 -7.43
CA ALA A 79 18.45 1.19 -7.09
C ALA A 79 17.71 1.11 -5.76
N GLN A 80 17.97 2.09 -4.91
CA GLN A 80 17.19 2.32 -3.70
C GLN A 80 15.81 2.87 -4.05
N VAL A 81 14.84 2.60 -3.19
CA VAL A 81 13.54 3.28 -3.20
C VAL A 81 13.51 4.24 -2.02
N VAL A 82 13.38 5.52 -2.30
CA VAL A 82 13.33 6.57 -1.28
C VAL A 82 11.94 7.16 -1.22
N LEU A 83 11.32 7.14 -0.04
CA LEU A 83 10.08 7.85 0.26
C LEU A 83 10.42 9.18 0.92
N ALA A 84 9.86 10.28 0.41
CA ALA A 84 10.08 11.61 0.97
C ALA A 84 8.77 12.34 1.29
N ILE A 85 8.73 13.02 2.45
CA ILE A 85 7.62 13.88 2.91
C ILE A 85 8.22 15.13 3.55
N GLY A 86 8.11 16.27 2.88
CA GLY A 86 8.85 17.48 3.27
C GLY A 86 10.35 17.21 3.24
N GLU A 87 11.06 17.59 4.31
CA GLU A 87 12.51 17.35 4.45
C GLU A 87 12.85 15.92 4.90
N ARG A 88 11.86 15.11 5.28
CA ARG A 88 12.09 13.76 5.81
C ARG A 88 12.21 12.76 4.66
N ARG A 89 13.26 11.94 4.71
CA ARG A 89 13.55 10.89 3.73
C ARG A 89 13.67 9.54 4.44
N PHE A 90 13.13 8.51 3.80
CA PHE A 90 13.11 7.14 4.31
C PHE A 90 13.51 6.20 3.19
N GLU A 91 14.56 5.40 3.41
CA GLU A 91 14.88 4.30 2.50
C GLU A 91 13.94 3.12 2.78
N LEU A 92 13.34 2.58 1.72
CA LEU A 92 12.42 1.46 1.81
C LEU A 92 13.11 0.14 1.46
N LYS A 93 12.69 -0.94 2.12
CA LYS A 93 13.05 -2.30 1.72
C LYS A 93 12.25 -2.67 0.47
N ALA A 94 12.94 -2.71 -0.67
CA ALA A 94 12.29 -2.86 -1.97
C ALA A 94 12.63 -4.17 -2.69
N GLY A 95 11.60 -4.84 -3.21
CA GLY A 95 11.73 -5.80 -4.31
C GLY A 95 11.76 -5.08 -5.65
N ARG A 96 11.44 -5.78 -6.75
CA ARG A 96 11.48 -5.21 -8.11
C ARG A 96 10.41 -4.14 -8.36
N ILE A 97 9.20 -4.31 -7.81
CA ILE A 97 8.05 -3.41 -8.07
C ILE A 97 7.31 -2.98 -6.79
N ASP A 98 7.55 -3.65 -5.67
CA ASP A 98 6.91 -3.37 -4.38
C ASP A 98 8.00 -2.99 -3.36
N ALA A 99 7.70 -2.04 -2.47
CA ALA A 99 8.59 -1.63 -1.39
C ALA A 99 7.82 -1.39 -0.09
N TRP A 100 8.48 -1.69 1.03
CA TRP A 100 7.93 -1.59 2.37
C TRP A 100 8.82 -0.73 3.25
N SER A 101 8.26 -0.14 4.29
CA SER A 101 9.06 0.36 5.41
C SER A 101 9.97 -0.77 5.94
N PRO A 102 11.23 -0.49 6.31
CA PRO A 102 12.15 -1.50 6.81
C PRO A 102 11.72 -2.10 8.16
N ASP A 103 10.99 -1.35 8.99
CA ASP A 103 10.65 -1.75 10.35
C ASP A 103 9.45 -0.94 10.93
N PRO A 104 8.86 -1.40 12.06
CA PRO A 104 7.72 -0.74 12.68
C PRO A 104 7.98 0.67 13.24
N ALA A 105 9.22 1.01 13.59
CA ALA A 105 9.55 2.36 14.03
C ALA A 105 9.54 3.33 12.83
N THR A 106 10.09 2.88 11.71
CA THR A 106 10.04 3.61 10.43
C THR A 106 8.60 3.75 9.91
N ASP A 107 7.75 2.73 10.09
CA ASP A 107 6.31 2.81 9.78
C ASP A 107 5.64 3.96 10.55
N ARG A 108 5.81 4.00 11.87
CA ARG A 108 5.27 5.07 12.72
C ARG A 108 5.81 6.43 12.30
N ALA A 109 7.09 6.52 11.95
CA ALA A 109 7.75 7.74 11.54
C ALA A 109 7.17 8.29 10.21
N ILE A 110 6.95 7.42 9.23
CA ILE A 110 6.34 7.74 7.93
C ILE A 110 4.88 8.15 8.14
N VAL A 111 4.08 7.35 8.85
CA VAL A 111 2.66 7.64 9.07
C VAL A 111 2.48 8.96 9.83
N ALA A 112 3.34 9.27 10.81
CA ALA A 112 3.35 10.57 11.46
C ALA A 112 3.67 11.72 10.50
N ALA A 113 4.64 11.53 9.58
CA ALA A 113 4.92 12.51 8.53
C ALA A 113 3.73 12.69 7.58
N MET A 114 3.05 11.60 7.21
CA MET A 114 1.88 11.64 6.32
C MET A 114 0.73 12.46 6.93
N ARG A 115 0.52 12.36 8.25
CA ARG A 115 -0.54 13.12 8.94
C ARG A 115 -0.34 14.64 8.88
N GLY A 116 0.89 15.13 8.87
CA GLY A 116 1.20 16.56 8.77
C GLY A 116 1.60 17.03 7.36
N GLY A 117 1.79 16.09 6.42
CA GLY A 117 2.31 16.37 5.09
C GLY A 117 1.23 16.76 4.09
N ARG A 118 1.61 17.53 3.07
CA ARG A 118 0.73 17.87 1.92
C ARG A 118 0.87 16.86 0.78
N SER A 119 2.09 16.36 0.58
CA SER A 119 2.44 15.41 -0.47
C SER A 119 3.54 14.48 -0.01
N MET A 120 3.61 13.31 -0.65
CA MET A 120 4.66 12.31 -0.49
C MET A 120 5.19 11.94 -1.88
N SER A 121 6.51 11.82 -2.04
CA SER A 121 7.12 11.22 -3.24
C SER A 121 7.74 9.87 -2.92
N VAL A 122 7.74 8.99 -3.91
CA VAL A 122 8.49 7.73 -3.92
C VAL A 122 9.37 7.73 -5.16
N GLU A 123 10.68 7.66 -4.97
CA GLU A 123 11.69 7.90 -6.00
C GLU A 123 12.58 6.67 -6.14
N SER A 124 12.93 6.33 -7.39
CA SER A 124 13.83 5.23 -7.72
C SER A 124 14.36 5.37 -9.15
N VAL A 125 15.31 4.52 -9.53
CA VAL A 125 15.80 4.37 -10.91
C VAL A 125 15.20 3.10 -11.53
N GLY A 126 14.64 3.24 -12.73
CA GLY A 126 14.03 2.14 -13.48
C GLY A 126 15.05 1.19 -14.10
N GLU A 127 14.58 0.05 -14.61
CA GLU A 127 15.43 -0.93 -15.31
C GLU A 127 16.12 -0.38 -16.55
N ASN A 128 15.53 0.63 -17.20
CA ASN A 128 16.13 1.35 -18.33
C ASN A 128 17.14 2.43 -17.91
N GLY A 129 17.49 2.52 -16.61
CA GLY A 129 18.41 3.51 -16.07
C GLY A 129 17.80 4.92 -15.89
N ALA A 130 16.55 5.15 -16.31
CA ALA A 130 15.92 6.46 -16.15
C ALA A 130 15.32 6.62 -14.72
N PRO A 131 15.50 7.77 -14.07
CA PRO A 131 14.83 8.04 -12.80
C PRO A 131 13.31 8.16 -13.00
N PHE A 132 12.55 7.71 -12.00
CA PHE A 132 11.12 7.93 -11.95
C PHE A 132 10.68 8.28 -10.53
N VAL A 133 9.48 8.83 -10.44
CA VAL A 133 8.94 9.34 -9.19
C VAL A 133 7.43 9.32 -9.20
N ASP A 134 6.89 8.68 -8.17
CA ASP A 134 5.46 8.58 -7.91
C ASP A 134 5.09 9.57 -6.82
N VAL A 135 4.19 10.51 -7.12
CA VAL A 135 3.77 11.55 -6.17
C VAL A 135 2.35 11.29 -5.71
N TYR A 136 2.14 11.31 -4.40
CA TYR A 136 0.86 11.11 -3.75
C TYR A 136 0.44 12.39 -3.04
N ALA A 137 -0.81 12.82 -3.27
CA ALA A 137 -1.42 13.86 -2.44
C ALA A 137 -1.80 13.24 -1.08
N LEU A 138 -1.49 13.92 0.02
CA LEU A 138 -1.79 13.42 1.37
C LEU A 138 -3.11 13.96 1.93
N ALA A 139 -3.83 14.78 1.17
CA ALA A 139 -5.18 15.20 1.52
C ALA A 139 -6.09 13.98 1.75
N GLY A 140 -6.63 13.85 2.96
CA GLY A 140 -7.46 12.73 3.40
C GLY A 140 -6.70 11.49 3.90
N ALA A 141 -5.36 11.46 3.83
CA ALA A 141 -4.56 10.31 4.24
C ALA A 141 -4.74 9.99 5.73
N ALA A 142 -4.62 11.00 6.61
CA ALA A 142 -4.77 10.83 8.05
C ALA A 142 -6.11 10.18 8.41
N THR A 143 -7.21 10.74 7.90
CA THR A 143 -8.57 10.24 8.15
C THR A 143 -8.77 8.82 7.64
N ALA A 144 -8.29 8.49 6.44
CA ALA A 144 -8.39 7.14 5.90
C ALA A 144 -7.54 6.12 6.70
N ILE A 145 -6.35 6.52 7.16
CA ILE A 145 -5.48 5.68 8.01
C ILE A 145 -6.17 5.39 9.35
N ASP A 146 -6.76 6.41 9.98
CA ASP A 146 -7.48 6.27 11.24
C ASP A 146 -8.72 5.38 11.07
N ALA A 147 -9.51 5.60 10.02
CA ALA A 147 -10.68 4.79 9.69
C ALA A 147 -10.30 3.30 9.46
N ALA A 148 -9.23 3.06 8.72
CA ALA A 148 -8.71 1.71 8.51
C ALA A 148 -8.23 1.06 9.82
N ALA A 149 -7.49 1.80 10.66
CA ALA A 149 -7.03 1.28 11.95
C ALA A 149 -8.20 0.88 12.87
N LEU A 150 -9.25 1.71 12.92
CA LEU A 150 -10.47 1.43 13.69
C LEU A 150 -11.27 0.25 13.14
N GLY A 151 -11.30 0.06 11.82
CA GLY A 151 -12.04 -1.05 11.18
C GLY A 151 -11.52 -2.46 11.51
N CYS A 152 -10.34 -2.55 12.14
CA CYS A 152 -9.68 -3.80 12.53
C CYS A 152 -9.57 -4.00 14.04
N LEU A 153 -10.23 -3.15 14.84
CA LEU A 153 -10.39 -3.36 16.29
C LEU A 153 -11.35 -4.50 16.58
#